data_AF-A0A528A7Q0-F1
#
_entry.id   AF-A0A528A7Q0-F1
#
_cell.length_a   1.000
_cell.length_b   1.000
_cell.length_c   1.000
_cell.angle_alpha   90.00
_cell.angle_beta   90.00
_cell.angle_gamma   90.00
#
_symmetry.space_group_name_H-M   'P 1'
#
loop_
_entity.id
_entity.type
_entity.pdbx_description
1 polymer ?
#
loop_
_entity_poly.entity_id
_entity_poly.type
_entity_poly.pdbx_seq_one_letter_code
_entity_poly.pdbx_strand_id
1 'polypeptide(L)'
;PEQWLFRIAHNAAQDHLRRRHRERSRMTEIDMTTIEDPSGSADARLAAAAGLRSFMQLSVAQRGAVILVDVLGLSLHETCEVTGATLAATKAALHRGRAQLRILAAEPEQAAAPRLDADDERRLRRYVDLFNARDFDAVRALIAEDIQLEVVNRLRLRGKAEVSTYFGNYDRISDWTLSLGFVDGRPAILIRNPQEPDGAVRGFMLVEWRDERVVQIRDFRYAPWCLIDAEISTVEGPASLEPAPSRASGFVP
;
A
#
# COMPACT_ATOMS: atom_id res chain seq x y z
N PRO A 1 24.14 0.47 -11.03
CA PRO A 1 24.63 1.59 -10.17
C PRO A 1 23.53 2.18 -9.27
N GLU A 2 22.33 2.43 -9.80
CA GLU A 2 21.20 3.06 -9.08
C GLU A 2 20.57 2.17 -8.00
N GLN A 3 20.49 0.86 -8.23
CA GLN A 3 19.92 -0.12 -7.30
C GLN A 3 20.71 -0.23 -5.98
N TRP A 4 22.02 0.02 -6.03
CA TRP A 4 22.89 0.01 -4.85
C TRP A 4 22.68 1.25 -3.98
N LEU A 5 22.54 2.43 -4.60
CA LEU A 5 22.22 3.69 -3.91
C LEU A 5 20.82 3.66 -3.31
N PHE A 6 19.83 3.14 -4.04
CA PHE A 6 18.47 3.01 -3.53
C PHE A 6 18.40 2.07 -2.31
N ARG A 7 19.16 0.98 -2.33
CA ARG A 7 19.27 0.04 -1.20
C ARG A 7 20.01 0.65 -0.01
N ILE A 8 21.05 1.46 -0.24
CA ILE A 8 21.72 2.20 0.84
C ILE A 8 20.78 3.24 1.45
N ALA A 9 20.06 4.01 0.64
CA ALA A 9 19.09 5.00 1.12
C ALA A 9 17.95 4.33 1.90
N HIS A 10 17.43 3.22 1.39
CA HIS A 10 16.39 2.44 2.07
C HIS A 10 16.91 1.83 3.39
N ASN A 11 18.09 1.21 3.38
CA ASN A 11 18.69 0.63 4.59
C ASN A 11 19.06 1.69 5.61
N ALA A 12 19.55 2.86 5.17
CA ALA A 12 19.81 4.00 6.04
C ALA A 12 18.51 4.55 6.65
N ALA A 13 17.43 4.65 5.86
CA ALA A 13 16.11 5.04 6.37
C ALA A 13 15.56 4.01 7.37
N GLN A 14 15.70 2.71 7.08
CA GLN A 14 15.29 1.62 7.98
C GLN A 14 16.13 1.57 9.26
N ASP A 15 17.46 1.71 9.15
CA ASP A 15 18.36 1.71 10.31
C ASP A 15 18.13 2.94 11.17
N HIS A 16 17.83 4.09 10.58
CA HIS A 16 17.46 5.30 11.29
C HIS A 16 16.14 5.11 12.04
N LEU A 17 15.10 4.59 11.39
CA LEU A 17 13.83 4.23 12.02
C LEU A 17 14.01 3.23 13.18
N ARG A 18 14.88 2.22 13.01
CA ARG A 18 15.19 1.22 14.05
C ARG A 18 15.97 1.79 15.22
N ARG A 19 16.97 2.65 14.98
CA ARG A 19 17.74 3.34 16.04
C ARG A 19 16.80 4.23 16.85
N ARG A 20 15.94 4.99 16.19
CA ARG A 20 14.98 5.88 16.83
C ARG A 20 13.89 5.14 17.60
N HIS A 21 13.37 4.03 17.10
CA HIS A 21 12.44 3.20 17.87
C HIS A 21 13.07 2.74 19.20
N ARG A 22 14.35 2.33 19.16
CA ARG A 22 15.10 1.98 20.38
C ARG A 22 15.36 3.16 21.30
N GLU A 23 15.66 4.34 20.76
CA GLU A 23 15.87 5.56 21.55
C GLU A 23 14.57 6.08 22.16
N ARG A 24 13.45 6.06 21.42
CA ARG A 24 12.12 6.47 21.92
C ARG A 24 11.60 5.50 23.00
N SER A 25 11.84 4.20 22.85
CA SER A 25 11.58 3.21 23.91
C SER A 25 12.46 3.42 25.15
N ARG A 26 13.65 4.01 25.02
CA ARG A 26 14.53 4.39 26.15
C ARG A 26 14.18 5.74 26.76
N MET A 27 13.69 6.68 25.96
CA MET A 27 13.34 8.05 26.36
C MET A 27 11.97 8.12 27.05
N THR A 28 11.14 7.07 26.95
CA THR A 28 9.86 6.98 27.70
C THR A 28 10.09 6.86 29.22
N GLU A 29 11.31 6.54 29.67
CA GLU A 29 11.66 6.49 31.10
C GLU A 29 12.27 7.80 31.64
N ILE A 30 12.68 8.75 30.79
CA ILE A 30 13.40 9.95 31.23
C ILE A 30 12.92 11.16 30.42
N ASP A 31 12.16 12.03 31.11
CA ASP A 31 11.87 13.44 30.81
C ASP A 31 10.51 13.77 30.13
N MET A 32 9.53 14.11 30.97
CA MET A 32 8.22 14.66 30.63
C MET A 32 8.20 16.18 30.86
N THR A 33 9.07 16.95 30.20
CA THR A 33 8.98 18.42 30.20
C THR A 33 9.57 19.03 28.92
N THR A 34 8.88 18.85 27.80
CA THR A 34 8.94 19.83 26.70
C THR A 34 7.51 20.13 26.29
N ILE A 35 7.10 21.40 26.43
CA ILE A 35 5.79 21.86 25.96
C ILE A 35 5.82 21.72 24.43
N GLU A 36 5.20 20.66 23.92
CA GLU A 36 5.06 20.42 22.48
C GLU A 36 4.27 21.58 21.84
N ASP A 37 4.80 22.17 20.78
CA ASP A 37 4.07 23.12 19.94
C ASP A 37 2.85 22.40 19.32
N PRO A 38 1.61 22.80 19.67
CA PRO A 38 0.41 22.16 19.15
C PRO A 38 0.31 22.21 17.62
N SER A 39 0.90 23.24 17.00
CA SER A 39 0.93 23.40 15.55
C SER A 39 1.95 22.48 14.89
N GLY A 40 3.11 22.27 15.53
CA GLY A 40 4.09 21.26 15.12
C GLY A 40 3.53 19.85 15.15
N SER A 41 2.73 19.52 16.17
CA SER A 41 2.01 18.24 16.26
C SER A 41 0.91 18.09 15.21
N ALA A 42 0.20 19.17 14.86
CA ALA A 42 -0.81 19.14 13.81
C ALA A 42 -0.21 18.96 12.41
N ASP A 43 0.83 19.72 12.07
CA ASP A 43 1.55 19.58 10.81
C ASP A 43 2.20 18.19 10.67
N ALA A 44 2.75 17.65 11.77
CA ALA A 44 3.30 16.29 11.79
C ALA A 44 2.25 15.22 11.52
N ARG A 45 1.08 15.32 12.17
CA ARG A 45 -0.05 14.42 11.91
C ARG A 45 -0.58 14.54 10.48
N LEU A 46 -0.68 15.76 9.96
CA LEU A 46 -1.11 16.00 8.58
C LEU A 46 -0.12 15.39 7.58
N ALA A 47 1.18 15.56 7.81
CA ALA A 47 2.22 14.99 6.96
C ALA A 47 2.24 13.45 7.02
N ALA A 48 2.03 12.87 8.21
CA ALA A 48 1.93 11.42 8.38
C ALA A 48 0.69 10.85 7.66
N ALA A 49 -0.43 11.57 7.64
CA ALA A 49 -1.64 11.18 6.93
C ALA A 49 -1.60 11.47 5.42
N ALA A 50 -0.59 12.21 4.93
CA ALA A 50 -0.52 12.57 3.52
C ALA A 50 -0.13 11.36 2.65
N GLY A 51 -0.97 11.04 1.67
CA GLY A 51 -0.69 9.98 0.70
C GLY A 51 0.48 10.30 -0.24
N LEU A 52 1.02 9.26 -0.90
CA LEU A 52 2.14 9.38 -1.85
C LEU A 52 1.88 10.45 -2.93
N ARG A 53 0.63 10.54 -3.43
CA ARG A 53 0.24 11.54 -4.44
C ARG A 53 0.51 12.97 -3.96
N SER A 54 0.18 13.28 -2.71
CA SER A 54 0.39 14.61 -2.13
C SER A 54 1.88 14.93 -1.98
N PHE A 55 2.68 13.96 -1.53
CA PHE A 55 4.15 14.12 -1.47
C PHE A 55 4.80 14.27 -2.85
N MET A 56 4.25 13.65 -3.90
CA MET A 56 4.78 13.78 -5.26
C MET A 56 4.58 15.18 -5.85
N GLN A 57 3.62 15.96 -5.33
CA GLN A 57 3.38 17.35 -5.73
C GLN A 57 4.35 18.36 -5.07
N LEU A 58 5.10 17.94 -4.05
CA LEU A 58 6.15 18.74 -3.44
C LEU A 58 7.44 18.70 -4.26
N SER A 59 8.19 19.80 -4.28
CA SER A 59 9.59 19.76 -4.74
C SER A 59 10.41 18.77 -3.91
N VAL A 60 11.52 18.28 -4.48
CA VAL A 60 12.41 17.31 -3.80
C VAL A 60 12.86 17.82 -2.43
N ALA A 61 13.23 19.10 -2.33
CA ALA A 61 13.67 19.72 -1.08
C ALA A 61 12.55 19.81 -0.03
N GLN A 62 11.33 20.22 -0.44
CA GLN A 62 10.17 20.29 0.47
C GLN A 62 9.79 18.89 0.98
N ARG A 63 9.69 17.93 0.06
CA ARG A 63 9.36 16.54 0.36
C ARG A 63 10.37 15.90 1.31
N GLY A 64 11.67 16.07 1.03
CA GLY A 64 12.73 15.57 1.89
C GLY A 64 12.65 16.16 3.30
N ALA A 65 12.50 17.49 3.41
CA ALA A 65 12.39 18.16 4.70
C ALA A 65 11.16 17.72 5.51
N VAL A 66 9.99 17.63 4.88
CA VAL A 66 8.75 17.18 5.55
C VAL A 66 8.85 15.71 5.96
N ILE A 67 9.30 14.81 5.08
CA ILE A 67 9.42 13.39 5.44
C ILE A 67 10.39 13.23 6.61
N LEU A 68 11.56 13.89 6.57
CA LEU A 68 12.56 13.73 7.63
C LEU A 68 12.06 14.32 8.96
N VAL A 69 11.48 15.53 8.97
CA VAL A 69 11.09 16.20 10.21
C VAL A 69 9.71 15.77 10.72
N ASP A 70 8.72 15.68 9.84
CA ASP A 70 7.32 15.52 10.26
C ASP A 70 6.86 14.06 10.28
N VAL A 71 7.45 13.20 9.44
CA VAL A 71 7.12 11.76 9.38
C VAL A 71 8.13 10.93 10.17
N LEU A 72 9.43 11.15 9.92
CA LEU A 72 10.51 10.41 10.55
C LEU A 72 10.98 11.05 11.87
N GLY A 73 10.58 12.30 12.15
CA GLY A 73 10.82 13.03 13.39
C GLY A 73 12.28 13.39 13.68
N LEU A 74 13.08 13.60 12.64
CA LEU A 74 14.43 14.15 12.77
C LEU A 74 14.37 15.61 13.23
N SER A 75 15.40 16.03 13.96
CA SER A 75 15.66 17.45 14.18
C SER A 75 16.05 18.15 12.88
N LEU A 76 15.95 19.48 12.86
CA LEU A 76 16.41 20.28 11.73
C LEU A 76 17.91 20.10 11.48
N HIS A 77 18.71 19.85 12.51
CA HIS A 77 20.16 19.65 12.39
C HIS A 77 20.48 18.32 11.70
N GLU A 78 19.90 17.21 12.18
CA GLU A 78 20.07 15.89 11.54
C GLU A 78 19.56 15.91 10.09
N THR A 79 18.48 16.65 9.82
CA THR A 79 17.98 16.83 8.45
C THR A 79 19.01 17.54 7.56
N CYS A 80 19.72 18.54 8.08
CA CYS A 80 20.79 19.21 7.34
C CYS A 80 21.97 18.26 7.07
N GLU A 81 22.34 17.42 8.03
CA GLU A 81 23.40 16.41 7.85
C GLU A 81 23.03 15.38 6.78
N VAL A 82 21.78 14.91 6.78
CA VAL A 82 21.30 13.93 5.79
C VAL A 82 21.19 14.54 4.39
N THR A 83 20.73 15.78 4.28
CA THR A 83 20.43 16.42 2.98
C THR A 83 21.58 17.24 2.41
N GLY A 84 22.57 17.60 3.22
CA GLY A 84 23.62 18.57 2.86
C GLY A 84 23.10 20.00 2.72
N ALA A 85 21.84 20.29 3.05
CA ALA A 85 21.24 21.61 2.96
C ALA A 85 21.60 22.48 4.17
N THR A 86 21.57 23.81 3.99
CA THR A 86 21.74 24.74 5.13
C THR A 86 20.50 24.75 6.01
N LEU A 87 20.67 25.09 7.29
CA LEU A 87 19.55 25.22 8.24
C LEU A 87 18.44 26.16 7.73
N ALA A 88 18.83 27.26 7.07
CA ALA A 88 17.90 28.20 6.46
C ALA A 88 17.12 27.56 5.30
N ALA A 89 17.80 26.83 4.41
CA ALA A 89 17.17 26.12 3.31
C ALA A 89 16.21 25.04 3.81
N THR A 90 16.61 24.26 4.82
CA THR A 90 15.79 23.22 5.46
C THR A 90 14.53 23.80 6.09
N LYS A 91 14.65 24.88 6.88
CA LYS A 91 13.49 25.57 7.47
C LYS A 91 12.53 26.10 6.40
N ALA A 92 13.07 26.72 5.35
CA ALA A 92 12.26 27.27 4.27
C ALA A 92 11.56 26.17 3.45
N ALA A 93 12.23 25.05 3.21
CA ALA A 93 11.67 23.89 2.53
C ALA A 93 10.57 23.23 3.37
N LEU A 94 10.80 23.03 4.66
CA LEU A 94 9.82 22.48 5.61
C LEU A 94 8.56 23.35 5.68
N HIS A 95 8.72 24.65 5.88
CA HIS A 95 7.60 25.59 5.94
C HIS A 95 6.76 25.57 4.66
N ARG A 96 7.40 25.66 3.49
CA ARG A 96 6.68 25.60 2.20
C ARG A 96 6.04 24.23 1.96
N GLY A 97 6.70 23.15 2.39
CA GLY A 97 6.17 21.80 2.29
C GLY A 97 4.88 21.62 3.09
N ARG A 98 4.90 22.03 4.38
CA ARG A 98 3.71 22.02 5.25
C ARG A 98 2.59 22.89 4.70
N ALA A 99 2.91 24.09 4.20
CA ALA A 99 1.91 24.97 3.59
C ALA A 99 1.25 24.32 2.36
N GLN A 100 2.03 23.67 1.50
CA GLN A 100 1.49 22.98 0.33
C GLN A 100 0.66 21.76 0.73
N LEU A 101 1.09 20.97 1.72
CA LEU A 101 0.29 19.85 2.22
C LEU A 101 -1.02 20.32 2.85
N ARG A 102 -1.04 21.45 3.56
CA ARG A 102 -2.27 22.06 4.07
C ARG A 102 -3.23 22.47 2.94
N ILE A 103 -2.71 23.02 1.84
CA ILE A 103 -3.51 23.34 0.65
C ILE A 103 -4.09 22.06 0.05
N LEU A 104 -3.25 21.05 -0.18
CA LEU A 104 -3.66 19.78 -0.78
C LEU A 104 -4.65 19.00 0.10
N ALA A 105 -4.58 19.14 1.43
CA ALA A 105 -5.53 18.56 2.36
C ALA A 105 -6.86 19.34 2.46
N ALA A 106 -6.84 20.63 2.11
CA ALA A 106 -8.02 21.50 2.10
C ALA A 106 -8.74 21.52 0.75
N GLU A 107 -8.09 21.08 -0.33
CA GLU A 107 -8.78 20.77 -1.57
C GLU A 107 -9.81 19.68 -1.26
N PRO A 108 -11.12 19.92 -1.49
CA PRO A 108 -12.10 18.89 -1.31
C PRO A 108 -11.66 17.74 -2.21
N GLU A 109 -11.33 16.62 -1.60
CA GLU A 109 -11.19 15.37 -2.30
C GLU A 109 -12.57 15.06 -2.86
N GLN A 110 -12.87 15.67 -4.02
CA GLN A 110 -13.83 15.15 -4.98
C GLN A 110 -13.19 13.88 -5.57
N ALA A 111 -12.77 12.96 -4.72
CA ALA A 111 -12.73 11.56 -5.08
C ALA A 111 -14.20 11.20 -5.28
N ALA A 112 -14.66 11.37 -6.52
CA ALA A 112 -15.68 10.46 -7.02
C ALA A 112 -15.25 9.06 -6.54
N ALA A 113 -16.14 8.35 -5.86
CA ALA A 113 -15.88 7.00 -5.38
C ALA A 113 -15.10 6.24 -6.48
N PRO A 114 -13.95 5.64 -6.16
CA PRO A 114 -13.04 5.16 -7.18
C PRO A 114 -13.81 4.20 -8.10
N ARG A 115 -13.80 4.51 -9.41
CA ARG A 115 -14.56 3.77 -10.41
C ARG A 115 -13.64 2.88 -11.20
N LEU A 116 -14.09 1.66 -11.43
CA LEU A 116 -13.46 0.72 -12.34
C LEU A 116 -14.22 0.75 -13.66
N ASP A 117 -13.49 0.78 -14.79
CA ASP A 117 -14.13 0.60 -16.10
C ASP A 117 -14.74 -0.81 -16.21
N ALA A 118 -15.83 -0.94 -16.96
CA ALA A 118 -16.55 -2.22 -17.06
C ALA A 118 -15.70 -3.33 -17.69
N ASP A 119 -14.81 -3.01 -18.64
CA ASP A 119 -13.89 -4.00 -19.22
C ASP A 119 -12.81 -4.41 -18.21
N ASP A 120 -12.24 -3.44 -17.49
CA ASP A 120 -11.26 -3.71 -16.43
C ASP A 120 -11.84 -4.55 -15.30
N GLU A 121 -13.08 -4.24 -14.90
CA GLU A 121 -13.80 -5.01 -13.89
C GLU A 121 -14.04 -6.45 -14.33
N ARG A 122 -14.52 -6.67 -15.57
CA ARG A 122 -14.68 -8.04 -16.08
C ARG A 122 -13.36 -8.80 -16.10
N ARG A 123 -12.27 -8.18 -16.57
CA ARG A 123 -10.95 -8.81 -16.64
C ARG A 123 -10.43 -9.19 -15.25
N LEU A 124 -10.52 -8.27 -14.29
CA LEU A 124 -10.09 -8.50 -12.91
C LEU A 124 -10.96 -9.53 -12.20
N ARG A 125 -12.29 -9.49 -12.35
CA ARG A 125 -13.21 -10.51 -11.81
C ARG A 125 -12.88 -11.89 -12.37
N ARG A 126 -12.70 -12.01 -13.70
CA ARG A 126 -12.30 -13.27 -14.34
C ARG A 126 -10.98 -13.81 -13.77
N TYR A 127 -9.98 -12.95 -13.59
CA TYR A 127 -8.72 -13.35 -12.99
C TYR A 127 -8.90 -13.84 -11.55
N VAL A 128 -9.65 -13.09 -10.73
CA VAL A 128 -9.97 -13.45 -9.33
C VAL A 128 -10.71 -14.79 -9.26
N ASP A 129 -11.71 -15.00 -10.10
CA ASP A 129 -12.53 -16.22 -10.12
C ASP A 129 -11.69 -17.45 -10.48
N LEU A 130 -10.87 -17.37 -11.54
CA LEU A 130 -9.98 -18.47 -11.94
C LEU A 130 -8.93 -18.77 -10.86
N PHE A 131 -8.37 -17.73 -10.25
CA PHE A 131 -7.35 -17.90 -9.22
C PHE A 131 -7.95 -18.53 -7.95
N ASN A 132 -9.13 -18.08 -7.50
CA ASN A 132 -9.86 -18.67 -6.37
C ASN A 132 -10.32 -20.10 -6.65
N ALA A 133 -10.73 -20.40 -7.90
CA ALA A 133 -11.04 -21.76 -8.35
C ALA A 133 -9.78 -22.66 -8.47
N ARG A 134 -8.58 -22.10 -8.28
CA ARG A 134 -7.28 -22.75 -8.45
C ARG A 134 -7.07 -23.32 -9.86
N ASP A 135 -7.74 -22.75 -10.85
CA ASP A 135 -7.54 -23.07 -12.26
C ASP A 135 -6.30 -22.32 -12.79
N PHE A 136 -5.13 -22.73 -12.30
CA PHE A 136 -3.87 -22.07 -12.64
C PHE A 136 -3.47 -22.28 -14.11
N ASP A 137 -4.03 -23.28 -14.78
CA ASP A 137 -3.86 -23.44 -16.23
C ASP A 137 -4.61 -22.35 -17.00
N ALA A 138 -5.85 -22.05 -16.60
CA ALA A 138 -6.59 -20.92 -17.16
C ALA A 138 -5.94 -19.57 -16.78
N VAL A 139 -5.41 -19.40 -15.57
CA VAL A 139 -4.64 -18.19 -15.20
C VAL A 139 -3.38 -18.05 -16.06
N ARG A 140 -2.63 -19.15 -16.30
CA ARG A 140 -1.48 -19.18 -17.22
C ARG A 140 -1.88 -18.85 -18.66
N ALA A 141 -3.12 -19.14 -19.06
CA ALA A 141 -3.66 -18.76 -20.35
C ALA A 141 -4.00 -17.26 -20.45
N LEU A 142 -4.12 -16.53 -19.33
CA LEU A 142 -4.37 -15.08 -19.32
C LEU A 142 -3.09 -14.23 -19.40
N ILE A 143 -1.93 -14.74 -18.98
CA ILE A 143 -0.70 -13.94 -19.00
C ILE A 143 -0.12 -13.82 -20.42
N ALA A 144 0.50 -12.67 -20.70
CA ALA A 144 1.22 -12.39 -21.93
C ALA A 144 2.57 -13.14 -21.96
N GLU A 145 3.13 -13.35 -23.17
CA GLU A 145 4.45 -13.96 -23.31
C GLU A 145 5.57 -13.10 -22.67
N ASP A 146 5.41 -11.78 -22.69
CA ASP A 146 6.35 -10.77 -22.18
C ASP A 146 6.03 -10.28 -20.74
N ILE A 147 5.19 -11.01 -20.01
CA ILE A 147 4.76 -10.70 -18.63
C ILE A 147 5.92 -10.31 -17.70
N GLN A 148 5.69 -9.31 -16.85
CA GLN A 148 6.59 -8.95 -15.75
C GLN A 148 5.92 -9.22 -14.41
N LEU A 149 6.59 -9.96 -13.54
CA LEU A 149 6.13 -10.21 -12.17
C LEU A 149 7.13 -9.60 -11.17
N GLU A 150 6.62 -8.84 -10.22
CA GLU A 150 7.33 -8.43 -9.01
C GLU A 150 6.57 -8.92 -7.78
N VAL A 151 7.17 -9.82 -7.00
CA VAL A 151 6.74 -10.06 -5.62
C VAL A 151 7.58 -9.13 -4.74
N VAL A 152 6.93 -8.09 -4.23
CA VAL A 152 7.60 -7.00 -3.55
C VAL A 152 8.43 -7.53 -2.38
N ASN A 153 9.68 -7.09 -2.31
CA ASN A 153 10.66 -7.53 -1.32
C ASN A 153 11.03 -9.04 -1.36
N ARG A 154 10.74 -9.73 -2.47
CA ARG A 154 11.07 -11.16 -2.62
C ARG A 154 11.78 -11.48 -3.91
N LEU A 155 11.14 -11.26 -5.06
CA LEU A 155 11.68 -11.68 -6.35
C LEU A 155 11.09 -10.89 -7.52
N ARG A 156 11.77 -10.96 -8.66
CA ARG A 156 11.30 -10.45 -9.95
C ARG A 156 11.51 -11.52 -11.01
N LEU A 157 10.49 -11.78 -11.82
CA LEU A 157 10.53 -12.73 -12.94
C LEU A 157 10.09 -12.04 -14.23
N ARG A 158 10.56 -12.54 -15.36
CA ARG A 158 10.17 -12.03 -16.66
C ARG A 158 9.88 -13.16 -17.63
N GLY A 159 8.82 -12.97 -18.41
CA GLY A 159 8.40 -13.91 -19.43
C GLY A 159 7.56 -15.05 -18.87
N LYS A 160 6.68 -15.57 -19.71
CA LYS A 160 5.64 -16.52 -19.32
C LYS A 160 6.18 -17.81 -18.71
N ALA A 161 7.31 -18.31 -19.20
CA ALA A 161 7.93 -19.54 -18.68
C ALA A 161 8.33 -19.41 -17.20
N GLU A 162 9.01 -18.32 -16.84
CA GLU A 162 9.41 -18.07 -15.45
C GLU A 162 8.20 -17.76 -14.59
N VAL A 163 7.34 -16.83 -15.03
CA VAL A 163 6.16 -16.39 -14.25
C VAL A 163 5.17 -17.53 -14.03
N SER A 164 5.11 -18.54 -14.90
CA SER A 164 4.23 -19.70 -14.69
C SER A 164 4.53 -20.46 -13.37
N THR A 165 5.76 -20.38 -12.86
CA THR A 165 6.17 -21.00 -11.58
C THR A 165 5.57 -20.30 -10.36
N TYR A 166 5.23 -19.00 -10.47
CA TYR A 166 4.65 -18.20 -9.38
C TYR A 166 3.32 -18.77 -8.88
N PHE A 167 2.44 -19.16 -9.80
CA PHE A 167 1.11 -19.68 -9.47
C PHE A 167 1.17 -21.01 -8.71
N GLY A 168 2.19 -21.83 -8.95
CA GLY A 168 2.41 -23.08 -8.23
C GLY A 168 2.69 -22.88 -6.73
N ASN A 169 3.17 -21.71 -6.31
CA ASN A 169 3.35 -21.42 -4.88
C ASN A 169 2.02 -21.21 -4.15
N TYR A 170 1.03 -20.60 -4.80
CA TYR A 170 -0.32 -20.47 -4.25
C TYR A 170 -1.04 -21.82 -4.18
N ASP A 171 -0.60 -22.80 -4.96
CA ASP A 171 -1.12 -24.16 -4.85
C ASP A 171 -0.74 -24.86 -3.54
N ARG A 172 0.35 -24.41 -2.88
CA ARG A 172 0.87 -25.05 -1.67
C ARG A 172 0.30 -24.50 -0.37
N ILE A 173 -0.49 -23.42 -0.45
CA ILE A 173 -0.95 -22.66 0.71
C ILE A 173 -2.47 -22.39 0.56
N SER A 174 -3.20 -22.42 1.68
CA SER A 174 -4.66 -22.29 1.75
C SER A 174 -5.15 -21.12 2.62
N ASP A 175 -4.22 -20.32 3.14
CA ASP A 175 -4.45 -19.15 4.01
C ASP A 175 -4.84 -17.89 3.22
N TRP A 176 -5.42 -18.05 2.02
CA TRP A 176 -5.73 -16.94 1.15
C TRP A 176 -7.04 -17.14 0.38
N THR A 177 -7.74 -16.02 0.14
CA THR A 177 -8.79 -15.85 -0.85
C THR A 177 -8.62 -14.47 -1.49
N LEU A 178 -8.95 -14.35 -2.77
CA LEU A 178 -8.86 -13.09 -3.50
C LEU A 178 -10.22 -12.40 -3.60
N SER A 179 -10.23 -11.09 -3.47
CA SER A 179 -11.41 -10.26 -3.73
C SER A 179 -11.03 -8.99 -4.48
N LEU A 180 -11.92 -8.47 -5.33
CA LEU A 180 -11.71 -7.19 -6.00
C LEU A 180 -11.96 -6.03 -5.02
N GLY A 181 -11.15 -4.97 -5.12
CA GLY A 181 -11.27 -3.80 -4.28
C GLY A 181 -10.41 -2.64 -4.75
N PHE A 182 -10.21 -1.68 -3.86
CA PHE A 182 -9.32 -0.55 -4.04
C PHE A 182 -8.33 -0.47 -2.88
N VAL A 183 -7.14 0.03 -3.20
CA VAL A 183 -6.11 0.44 -2.24
C VAL A 183 -5.69 1.86 -2.61
N ASP A 184 -5.90 2.83 -1.73
CA ASP A 184 -5.66 4.26 -1.96
C ASP A 184 -6.32 4.76 -3.26
N GLY A 185 -7.58 4.38 -3.46
CA GLY A 185 -8.38 4.73 -4.64
C GLY A 185 -7.96 4.03 -5.94
N ARG A 186 -6.97 3.12 -5.91
CA ARG A 186 -6.52 2.36 -7.10
C ARG A 186 -7.11 0.96 -7.13
N PRO A 187 -7.61 0.47 -8.27
CA PRO A 187 -8.07 -0.90 -8.41
C PRO A 187 -6.98 -1.89 -8.01
N ALA A 188 -7.35 -2.84 -7.15
CA ALA A 188 -6.44 -3.85 -6.63
C ALA A 188 -7.18 -5.16 -6.38
N ILE A 189 -6.44 -6.27 -6.45
CA ILE A 189 -6.91 -7.56 -5.98
C ILE A 189 -6.43 -7.73 -4.54
N LEU A 190 -7.35 -7.74 -3.59
CA LEU A 190 -7.05 -7.91 -2.18
C LEU A 190 -6.80 -9.39 -1.87
N ILE A 191 -5.74 -9.68 -1.13
CA ILE A 191 -5.42 -11.01 -0.61
C ILE A 191 -5.90 -11.05 0.83
N ARG A 192 -6.89 -11.89 1.12
CA ARG A 192 -7.52 -12.02 2.45
C ARG A 192 -7.21 -13.37 3.06
N ASN A 193 -7.14 -13.44 4.37
CA ASN A 193 -7.12 -14.73 5.06
C ASN A 193 -8.56 -15.17 5.39
N PRO A 194 -9.10 -16.22 4.76
CA PRO A 194 -10.47 -16.68 5.04
C PRO A 194 -10.63 -17.29 6.44
N GLN A 195 -9.52 -17.59 7.13
CA GLN A 195 -9.53 -18.17 8.48
C GLN A 195 -9.63 -17.12 9.58
N GLU A 196 -9.57 -15.83 9.24
CA GLU A 196 -9.63 -14.74 10.21
C GLU A 196 -11.02 -14.10 10.29
N PRO A 197 -11.47 -13.70 11.49
CA PRO A 197 -12.69 -12.93 11.65
C PRO A 197 -12.55 -11.65 10.81
N ASP A 198 -13.54 -11.36 9.97
CA ASP A 198 -13.60 -10.24 9.01
C ASP A 198 -12.75 -10.38 7.72
N GLY A 199 -12.11 -11.53 7.51
CA GLY A 199 -11.36 -11.78 6.27
C GLY A 199 -10.25 -10.76 6.04
N ALA A 200 -9.45 -10.51 7.07
CA ALA A 200 -8.45 -9.44 7.10
C ALA A 200 -7.57 -9.44 5.84
N VAL A 201 -7.36 -8.24 5.28
CA VAL A 201 -6.45 -8.06 4.15
C VAL A 201 -5.02 -8.26 4.63
N ARG A 202 -4.31 -9.18 3.98
CA ARG A 202 -2.91 -9.56 4.27
C ARG A 202 -1.93 -9.02 3.22
N GLY A 203 -2.46 -8.59 2.08
CA GLY A 203 -1.73 -7.95 1.00
C GLY A 203 -2.68 -7.64 -0.14
N PHE A 204 -2.11 -7.17 -1.24
CA PHE A 204 -2.86 -6.91 -2.46
C PHE A 204 -1.97 -7.16 -3.67
N MET A 205 -2.59 -7.31 -4.84
CA MET A 205 -1.93 -7.39 -6.13
C MET A 205 -2.42 -6.27 -7.03
N LEU A 206 -1.50 -5.68 -7.78
CA LEU A 206 -1.80 -4.81 -8.91
C LEU A 206 -1.56 -5.62 -10.18
N VAL A 207 -2.55 -5.63 -11.08
CA VAL A 207 -2.52 -6.41 -12.32
C VAL A 207 -2.78 -5.45 -13.48
N GLU A 208 -1.81 -5.36 -14.39
CA GLU A 208 -1.93 -4.53 -15.59
C GLU A 208 -2.25 -5.41 -16.81
N TRP A 209 -3.16 -4.90 -17.62
CA TRP A 209 -3.68 -5.58 -18.81
C TRP A 209 -3.25 -4.84 -20.08
N ARG A 210 -2.93 -5.61 -21.12
CA ARG A 210 -2.88 -5.16 -22.51
C ARG A 210 -3.87 -6.04 -23.28
N ASP A 211 -4.96 -5.43 -23.70
CA ASP A 211 -6.12 -6.14 -24.24
C ASP A 211 -6.63 -7.20 -23.24
N GLU A 212 -6.74 -8.46 -23.65
CA GLU A 212 -7.16 -9.59 -22.82
C GLU A 212 -5.99 -10.32 -22.14
N ARG A 213 -4.80 -9.71 -22.12
CA ARG A 213 -3.58 -10.33 -21.58
C ARG A 213 -3.02 -9.56 -20.40
N VAL A 214 -2.68 -10.28 -19.34
CA VAL A 214 -1.95 -9.70 -18.21
C VAL A 214 -0.49 -9.50 -18.61
N VAL A 215 -0.01 -8.25 -18.54
CA VAL A 215 1.37 -7.86 -18.89
C VAL A 215 2.22 -7.51 -17.69
N GLN A 216 1.60 -7.18 -16.55
CA GLN A 216 2.32 -6.97 -15.30
C GLN A 216 1.52 -7.45 -14.08
N ILE A 217 2.23 -8.05 -13.13
CA ILE A 217 1.70 -8.38 -11.80
C ILE A 217 2.67 -7.82 -10.77
N ARG A 218 2.16 -7.06 -9.80
CA ARG A 218 2.90 -6.61 -8.62
C ARG A 218 2.20 -7.12 -7.37
N ASP A 219 2.84 -8.02 -6.66
CA ASP A 219 2.29 -8.72 -5.51
C ASP A 219 2.91 -8.19 -4.20
N PHE A 220 2.06 -7.63 -3.34
CA PHE A 220 2.43 -7.01 -2.06
C PHE A 220 2.17 -7.93 -0.86
N ARG A 221 1.97 -9.24 -1.06
CA ARG A 221 1.71 -10.21 0.02
C ARG A 221 2.75 -10.20 1.15
N TYR A 222 4.01 -9.89 0.84
CA TYR A 222 5.11 -9.85 1.82
C TYR A 222 5.51 -8.42 2.22
N ALA A 223 4.64 -7.45 1.96
CA ALA A 223 4.85 -6.03 2.26
C ALA A 223 3.75 -5.48 3.19
N PRO A 224 3.58 -6.02 4.41
CA PRO A 224 2.48 -5.63 5.31
C PRO A 224 2.50 -4.15 5.70
N TRP A 225 3.65 -3.48 5.61
CA TRP A 225 3.77 -2.03 5.83
C TRP A 225 2.97 -1.21 4.81
N CYS A 226 2.67 -1.75 3.62
CA CYS A 226 1.83 -1.08 2.62
C CYS A 226 0.35 -1.03 3.02
N LEU A 227 -0.06 -1.68 4.11
CA LEU A 227 -1.43 -1.69 4.60
C LEU A 227 -1.66 -0.81 5.83
N ILE A 228 -0.60 -0.33 6.50
CA ILE A 228 -0.68 0.27 7.84
C ILE A 228 -1.57 1.53 7.87
N ASP A 229 -1.65 2.27 6.76
CA ASP A 229 -2.47 3.48 6.63
C ASP A 229 -3.22 3.52 5.28
N ALA A 230 -3.32 2.37 4.59
CA ALA A 230 -3.95 2.33 3.28
C ALA A 230 -5.47 2.41 3.38
N GLU A 231 -6.09 3.22 2.53
CA GLU A 231 -7.54 3.21 2.39
C GLU A 231 -7.95 1.99 1.55
N ILE A 232 -8.66 1.05 2.18
CA ILE A 232 -9.07 -0.20 1.54
C ILE A 232 -10.58 -0.28 1.46
N SER A 233 -11.09 -0.51 0.25
CA SER A 233 -12.51 -0.78 0.01
C SER A 233 -12.69 -1.99 -0.90
N THR A 234 -13.83 -2.67 -0.79
CA THR A 234 -14.17 -3.82 -1.65
C THR A 234 -15.14 -3.42 -2.73
N VAL A 235 -14.97 -3.99 -3.92
CA VAL A 235 -16.04 -4.02 -4.92
C VAL A 235 -16.97 -5.14 -4.52
N GLU A 236 -18.18 -4.81 -4.06
CA GLU A 236 -19.20 -5.83 -3.79
C GLU A 236 -19.49 -6.61 -5.08
N GLY A 237 -19.28 -7.93 -5.04
CA GLY A 237 -19.92 -8.83 -5.99
C GLY A 237 -21.44 -8.81 -5.76
N PRO A 238 -22.27 -9.27 -6.72
CA PRO A 238 -23.70 -9.44 -6.44
C PRO A 238 -23.81 -10.27 -5.16
N ALA A 239 -24.52 -9.74 -4.17
CA ALA A 239 -24.69 -10.33 -2.86
C ALA A 239 -24.88 -11.84 -3.00
N SER A 240 -23.94 -12.62 -2.47
CA SER A 240 -24.12 -14.04 -2.27
C SER A 240 -25.47 -14.20 -1.57
N LEU A 241 -26.44 -14.77 -2.31
CA LEU A 241 -27.79 -15.03 -1.83
C LEU A 241 -27.72 -15.54 -0.39
N GLU A 242 -28.39 -14.83 0.51
CA GLU A 242 -28.66 -15.34 1.86
C GLU A 242 -29.15 -16.78 1.73
N PRO A 243 -28.64 -17.72 2.55
CA PRO A 243 -29.24 -19.04 2.61
C PRO A 243 -30.71 -18.87 3.01
N ALA A 244 -31.61 -19.29 2.12
CA ALA A 244 -33.05 -19.21 2.31
C ALA A 244 -33.43 -19.69 3.73
N PRO A 245 -34.30 -18.98 4.45
CA PRO A 245 -34.66 -19.34 5.81
C PRO A 245 -35.20 -20.76 5.82
N SER A 246 -34.56 -21.60 6.65
CA SER A 246 -34.99 -22.94 6.99
C SER A 246 -36.50 -22.92 7.25
N ARG A 247 -37.26 -23.64 6.42
CA ARG A 247 -38.69 -23.85 6.66
C ARG A 247 -38.83 -24.55 8.00
N ALA A 248 -39.24 -23.79 9.00
CA ALA A 248 -39.76 -24.31 10.25
C ALA A 248 -40.85 -25.34 9.92
N SER A 249 -40.58 -26.60 10.24
CA SER A 249 -41.61 -27.63 10.33
C SER A 249 -42.48 -27.31 11.55
N GLY A 250 -43.55 -26.56 11.33
CA GLY A 250 -44.70 -26.50 12.22
C GLY A 250 -45.77 -27.47 11.72
N PHE A 251 -46.00 -28.55 12.47
CA PHE A 251 -47.27 -28.98 13.09
C PHE A 251 -48.57 -28.51 12.36
N VAL A 252 -49.66 -29.27 12.09
CA VAL A 252 -50.43 -30.34 12.78
C VAL A 252 -51.54 -30.85 11.80
N PRO A 253 -52.48 -31.80 12.08
CA PRO A 253 -53.30 -32.04 13.31
C PRO A 253 -53.04 -33.35 14.05
#